data_AF-A0A142XMB0-F1
#
_entry.id   AF-A0A142XMB0-F1
#
_cell.length_a   1.000
_cell.length_b   1.000
_cell.length_c   1.000
_cell.angle_alpha   90.00
_cell.angle_beta   90.00
_cell.angle_gamma   90.00
#
_symmetry.space_group_name_H-M   'P 1'
#
loop_
_entity.id
_entity.type
_entity.pdbx_description
1 polymer ?
#
loop_
_entity_poly.entity_id
_entity_poly.type
_entity_poly.pdbx_seq_one_letter_code
_entity_poly.pdbx_strand_id
1 'polypeptide(L)'
;MNFYQRVNGKVAGFPFHVDIPANGVVTMILNVQREVLFQIAKGDAVTDIPLPVGALLLLSGESRYVWKHRVLPADAPVSGGGHAIERVSLVLGFQ
;
A
#
# COMPACT_ATOMS: atom_id res chain seq x y z
N MET A 1 2.97 -10.80 -0.60
CA MET A 1 1.53 -10.53 -0.79
C MET A 1 0.95 -10.10 0.54
N ASN A 2 0.13 -9.06 0.55
CA ASN A 2 -0.44 -8.48 1.77
C ASN A 2 -1.96 -8.62 1.76
N PHE A 3 -2.51 -9.02 2.90
CA PHE A 3 -3.94 -9.13 3.15
C PHE A 3 -4.32 -8.17 4.26
N TYR A 4 -5.27 -7.30 4.00
CA TYR A 4 -5.71 -6.29 4.95
C TYR A 4 -7.15 -6.60 5.37
N GLN A 5 -7.33 -6.70 6.68
CA GLN A 5 -8.60 -7.08 7.29
C GLN A 5 -9.39 -5.85 7.72
N ARG A 6 -10.70 -6.07 7.93
CA ARG A 6 -11.56 -5.11 8.62
C ARG A 6 -11.29 -5.20 10.13
N VAL A 7 -10.97 -4.07 10.75
CA VAL A 7 -10.85 -3.93 12.21
C VAL A 7 -11.64 -2.70 12.64
N ASN A 8 -12.62 -2.86 13.52
CA ASN A 8 -13.44 -1.77 14.07
C ASN A 8 -14.04 -0.84 12.99
N GLY A 9 -14.60 -1.42 11.92
CA GLY A 9 -15.25 -0.66 10.84
C GLY A 9 -14.29 0.01 9.85
N LYS A 10 -12.97 -0.18 9.99
CA LYS A 10 -11.95 0.31 9.04
C LYS A 10 -11.21 -0.84 8.38
N VAL A 11 -10.86 -0.68 7.12
CA VAL A 11 -9.89 -1.54 6.43
C VAL A 11 -8.50 -1.07 6.84
N ALA A 12 -7.67 -2.01 7.32
CA ALA A 12 -6.33 -1.70 7.78
C ALA A 12 -5.47 -1.06 6.67
N GLY A 13 -4.73 -0.02 7.05
CA GLY A 13 -3.65 0.54 6.26
C GLY A 13 -2.32 -0.15 6.53
N PHE A 14 -1.23 0.53 6.21
CA PHE A 14 0.12 0.15 6.64
C PHE A 14 0.88 1.42 7.01
N PRO A 15 1.62 1.47 8.14
CA PRO A 15 2.29 2.69 8.59
C PRO A 15 3.43 3.15 7.67
N PHE A 16 3.95 4.35 7.90
CA PHE A 16 5.13 4.83 7.18
C PHE A 16 6.34 3.94 7.42
N HIS A 17 6.95 3.49 6.34
CA HIS A 17 8.13 2.64 6.34
C HIS A 17 8.93 2.79 5.05
N VAL A 18 10.13 2.26 5.05
CA VAL A 18 10.89 1.93 3.84
C VAL A 18 10.94 0.41 3.77
N ASP A 19 10.84 -0.15 2.57
CA ASP A 19 10.91 -1.59 2.37
C ASP A 19 12.25 -2.18 2.84
N ILE A 20 12.19 -3.40 3.38
CA ILE A 20 13.38 -4.14 3.81
C ILE A 20 14.31 -4.43 2.63
N PRO A 21 15.64 -4.49 2.81
CA PRO A 21 16.58 -4.75 1.70
C PRO A 21 16.30 -6.03 0.90
N ALA A 22 15.69 -7.04 1.52
CA ALA A 22 15.32 -8.30 0.87
C ALA A 22 14.36 -8.14 -0.33
N ASN A 23 13.62 -7.02 -0.42
CA ASN A 23 12.76 -6.72 -1.58
C ASN A 23 13.57 -6.30 -2.83
N GLY A 24 14.89 -6.28 -2.78
CA GLY A 24 15.75 -5.96 -3.93
C GLY A 24 15.77 -4.47 -4.30
N VAL A 25 16.25 -4.19 -5.52
CA VAL A 25 16.53 -2.84 -6.03
C VAL A 25 15.30 -2.12 -6.57
N VAL A 26 14.25 -2.86 -6.93
CA VAL A 26 12.95 -2.33 -7.31
C VAL A 26 11.86 -3.07 -6.53
N THR A 27 10.96 -2.33 -5.88
CA THR A 27 9.70 -2.88 -5.37
C THR A 27 8.57 -2.56 -6.32
N MET A 28 7.77 -3.57 -6.64
CA MET A 28 6.57 -3.46 -7.45
C MET A 28 5.35 -3.79 -6.58
N ILE A 29 4.37 -2.89 -6.52
CA ILE A 29 3.16 -3.05 -5.70
C ILE A 29 1.94 -3.00 -6.63
N LEU A 30 1.27 -4.14 -6.80
CA LEU A 30 0.01 -4.22 -7.52
C LEU A 30 -1.15 -4.13 -6.53
N ASN A 31 -2.04 -3.17 -6.74
CA ASN A 31 -3.27 -3.02 -5.97
C ASN A 31 -4.40 -3.84 -6.61
N VAL A 32 -5.01 -4.79 -5.88
CA VAL A 32 -5.82 -5.85 -6.53
C VAL A 32 -7.33 -5.74 -6.28
N GLN A 33 -7.76 -5.38 -5.07
CA GLN A 33 -9.16 -5.57 -4.68
C GLN A 33 -9.93 -4.26 -4.45
N ARG A 34 -9.24 -3.22 -3.98
CA ARG A 34 -9.88 -1.96 -3.56
C ARG A 34 -8.98 -0.77 -3.84
N GLU A 35 -9.55 0.35 -4.27
CA GLU A 35 -8.84 1.62 -4.31
C GLU A 35 -8.29 2.01 -2.93
N VAL A 36 -7.07 2.56 -2.91
CA VAL A 36 -6.44 3.06 -1.70
C VAL A 36 -5.78 4.41 -1.91
N LEU A 37 -5.63 5.15 -0.82
CA LEU A 37 -4.78 6.34 -0.79
C LEU A 37 -3.39 5.94 -0.29
N PHE A 38 -2.44 5.89 -1.21
CA PHE A 38 -1.03 5.70 -0.91
C PHE A 38 -0.41 7.07 -0.62
N GLN A 39 0.50 7.12 0.34
CA GLN A 39 1.25 8.33 0.63
C GLN A 39 2.74 8.04 0.58
N ILE A 40 3.48 8.93 -0.07
CA ILE A 40 4.94 8.90 -0.11
C ILE A 40 5.49 10.20 0.47
N ALA A 41 6.59 10.10 1.21
CA ALA A 41 7.15 11.20 1.97
C ALA A 41 8.68 11.28 1.85
N LYS A 42 9.19 12.51 1.72
CA LYS A 42 10.62 12.85 1.75
C LYS A 42 10.81 14.13 2.56
N GLY A 43 11.52 14.04 3.68
CA GLY A 43 11.58 15.15 4.65
C GLY A 43 10.18 15.49 5.15
N ASP A 44 9.80 16.77 5.06
CA ASP A 44 8.49 17.26 5.48
C ASP A 44 7.43 17.22 4.36
N ALA A 45 7.83 16.90 3.13
CA ALA A 45 6.91 16.81 2.00
C ALA A 45 6.19 15.44 2.00
N VAL A 46 4.87 15.46 1.92
CA VAL A 46 4.00 14.29 1.77
C VAL A 46 3.17 14.45 0.50
N THR A 47 3.11 13.39 -0.30
CA THR A 47 2.32 13.35 -1.54
C THR A 47 1.32 12.21 -1.50
N ASP A 48 0.07 12.53 -1.82
CA ASP A 48 -1.04 11.61 -1.88
C ASP A 48 -1.18 11.06 -3.30
N ILE A 49 -1.26 9.74 -3.43
CA ILE A 49 -1.35 9.02 -4.69
C ILE A 49 -2.55 8.07 -4.60
N PRO A 50 -3.70 8.38 -5.25
CA PRO A 50 -4.80 7.44 -5.34
C PRO A 50 -4.38 6.28 -6.24
N LEU A 51 -4.47 5.06 -5.71
CA LEU A 51 -4.17 3.83 -6.43
C LEU A 51 -5.48 3.08 -6.68
N PRO A 52 -6.04 3.14 -7.91
CA PRO A 52 -7.22 2.36 -8.26
C PRO A 52 -6.91 0.86 -8.25
N VAL A 53 -7.97 0.05 -8.38
CA VAL A 53 -7.82 -1.39 -8.61
C VAL A 53 -7.08 -1.63 -9.93
N GLY A 54 -6.06 -2.49 -9.90
CA GLY A 54 -5.18 -2.78 -11.02
C GLY A 54 -3.97 -1.85 -11.14
N ALA A 55 -3.87 -0.80 -10.33
CA ALA A 55 -2.70 0.08 -10.36
C ALA A 55 -1.42 -0.65 -9.95
N LEU A 56 -0.36 -0.49 -10.74
CA LEU A 56 0.99 -0.97 -10.44
C LEU A 56 1.88 0.23 -10.08
N LEU A 57 2.32 0.27 -8.83
CA LEU A 57 3.32 1.22 -8.36
C LEU A 57 4.71 0.59 -8.43
N LEU A 58 5.68 1.35 -8.95
CA LEU A 58 7.09 0.96 -9.01
C LEU A 58 7.92 1.92 -8.18
N LEU A 59 8.68 1.39 -7.22
CA LEU A 59 9.63 2.14 -6.41
C LEU A 59 11.04 1.66 -6.74
N SER A 60 11.87 2.58 -7.25
CA SER A 60 13.25 2.32 -7.64
C SER A 60 14.16 3.50 -7.29
N GLY A 61 15.46 3.26 -7.19
CA GLY A 61 16.43 4.31 -6.86
C GLY A 61 16.10 4.98 -5.52
N GLU A 62 16.13 6.31 -5.47
CA GLU A 62 15.91 7.05 -4.22
C GLU A 62 14.54 6.76 -3.57
N SER A 63 13.49 6.61 -4.38
CA SER A 63 12.13 6.31 -3.91
C SER A 63 12.02 4.96 -3.20
N ARG A 64 12.93 4.03 -3.49
CA ARG A 64 13.00 2.70 -2.87
C ARG A 64 13.73 2.72 -1.53
N TYR A 65 14.77 3.53 -1.38
CA TYR A 65 15.69 3.45 -0.25
C TYR A 65 15.53 4.56 0.78
N VAL A 66 14.99 5.71 0.38
CA VAL A 66 14.97 6.92 1.23
C VAL A 66 13.55 7.35 1.52
N TRP A 67 12.64 7.25 0.54
CA TRP A 67 11.30 7.80 0.66
C TRP A 67 10.43 6.85 1.48
N LYS A 68 9.86 7.36 2.57
CA LYS A 68 8.91 6.58 3.37
C LYS A 68 7.60 6.52 2.64
N HIS A 69 6.93 5.38 2.71
CA HIS A 69 5.60 5.27 2.16
C HIS A 69 4.64 4.54 3.11
N ARG A 70 3.35 4.81 2.94
CA ARG A 70 2.27 4.22 3.74
C ARG A 70 1.03 4.04 2.90
N VAL A 71 0.11 3.23 3.42
CA VAL A 71 -1.26 3.18 2.90
C VAL A 71 -2.19 3.60 4.01
N LEU A 72 -3.05 4.59 3.75
CA LEU A 72 -4.00 5.06 4.74
C LEU A 72 -5.08 4.01 5.00
N PRO A 73 -5.54 3.87 6.26
CA PRO A 73 -6.76 3.14 6.56
C PRO A 73 -7.94 3.78 5.83
N ALA A 74 -8.89 2.97 5.38
CA ALA A 74 -10.10 3.44 4.71
C ALA A 74 -11.35 2.92 5.43
N ASP A 75 -12.47 3.64 5.34
CA ASP A 75 -13.72 3.16 5.90
C ASP A 75 -14.18 1.89 5.18
N ALA A 76 -14.64 0.90 5.94
CA ALA A 76 -15.09 -0.34 5.35
C ALA A 76 -16.49 -0.18 4.71
N PRO A 77 -16.81 -0.89 3.61
CA PRO A 77 -18.10 -0.73 2.95
C PRO A 77 -19.26 -1.08 3.91
N VAL A 78 -20.32 -0.28 3.85
CA VAL A 78 -21.50 -0.40 4.74
C VAL A 78 -22.38 -1.60 4.37
N SER A 79 -22.39 -2.00 3.10
CA SER A 79 -23.27 -3.02 2.55
C SER A 79 -22.56 -4.35 2.27
N GLY A 80 -23.03 -5.43 2.92
CA GLY A 80 -22.97 -6.80 2.40
C GLY A 80 -21.71 -7.61 2.75
N GLY A 81 -21.89 -8.70 3.50
CA GLY A 81 -20.96 -9.84 3.63
C GLY A 81 -19.49 -9.46 3.79
N GLY A 82 -19.10 -8.97 4.97
CA GLY A 82 -17.70 -8.65 5.25
C GLY A 82 -16.82 -9.88 5.05
N HIS A 83 -16.10 -9.94 3.94
CA HIS A 83 -15.02 -10.88 3.79
C HIS A 83 -13.96 -10.56 4.85
N ALA A 84 -13.35 -11.58 5.46
CA ALA A 84 -12.28 -11.36 6.43
C ALA A 84 -11.12 -10.52 5.84
N ILE A 85 -10.97 -10.54 4.52
CA ILE A 85 -9.99 -9.79 3.73
C ILE A 85 -10.73 -8.80 2.84
N GLU A 86 -10.46 -7.52 3.05
CA GLU A 86 -11.13 -6.40 2.35
C GLU A 86 -10.19 -5.65 1.39
N ARG A 87 -8.89 -5.96 1.47
CA ARG A 87 -7.89 -5.47 0.51
C ARG A 87 -6.76 -6.48 0.35
N VAL A 88 -6.34 -6.65 -0.89
CA VAL A 88 -5.17 -7.42 -1.28
C VAL A 88 -4.22 -6.54 -2.09
N SER A 89 -2.91 -6.67 -1.82
CA SER A 89 -1.86 -6.18 -2.71
C SER A 89 -0.79 -7.23 -2.94
N LEU A 90 -0.27 -7.31 -4.16
CA LEU A 90 0.92 -8.11 -4.48
C LEU A 90 2.14 -7.21 -4.40
N VAL A 91 3.17 -7.67 -3.69
CA VAL A 91 4.45 -6.97 -3.56
C VAL A 91 5.51 -7.91 -4.11
N LEU A 92 6.24 -7.47 -5.11
CA LEU A 92 7.29 -8.22 -5.80
C LEU A 92 8.58 -7.40 -5.79
N GLY A 93 9.68 -8.04 -5.44
CA GLY A 93 11.01 -7.45 -5.51
C GLY A 93 11.75 -7.91 -6.76
N PHE A 94 12.56 -7.02 -7.35
CA PHE A 94 13.54 -7.37 -8.38
C PHE A 94 14.95 -7.16 -7.83
N GLN A 95 15.85 -8.13 -8.04
CA GLN A 95 17.24 -8.11 -7.59
C GLN A 95 18.19 -7.79 -8.73
#